data_AF-A0A284R569-F1
#
_entry.id   AF-A0A284R569-F1
#
_cell.length_a   1.000
_cell.length_b   1.000
_cell.length_c   1.000
_cell.angle_alpha   90.00
_cell.angle_beta   90.00
_cell.angle_gamma   90.00
#
_symmetry.space_group_name_H-M   'P 1'
#
loop_
_entity.id
_entity.type
_entity.pdbx_description
1 polymer ?
#
loop_
_entity_poly.entity_id
_entity_poly.type
_entity_poly.pdbx_seq_one_letter_code
_entity_poly.pdbx_strand_id
1 'polypeptide(L)'
;MGASTAVLAVVFPINIGLNVLFVHFTSLGLLGSPVALSLAYWMAFVLLFVYTAWSPMHRRNGCWGGLQLSAVFHLHSCYLFLKLAIPGILMVGTEWAAFEIVALAAGRLGSLPLAAQSVIMTTDQILNTLPFGIGVAASNRVGNLIGARSAVGAKNAAHASALLSMIVGLLVMTVMMATKDVYGYLFSDDEGVVDLVSKVMPLVASFQVADGLAGSCGGVLRGQGRQHLGALFNLGAYYVLALPMGITLAFRYGLGLQGLWIGQVVALFIVGLGEYLVVWLGTDWDLEVQRGVDRNQEEAKRRSIDRASGEEECATPN
;
A
#
# COMPACT_ATOMS: atom_id res chain seq x y z
N MET A 1 11.19 13.91 -2.75
CA MET A 1 11.29 12.50 -2.27
C MET A 1 12.33 12.29 -1.16
N GLY A 2 13.24 13.23 -0.86
CA GLY A 2 14.22 13.03 0.22
C GLY A 2 13.72 13.27 1.66
N ALA A 3 12.59 13.95 1.85
CA ALA A 3 12.07 14.30 3.18
C ALA A 3 11.70 13.06 4.00
N SER A 4 10.86 12.19 3.44
CA SER A 4 10.39 10.98 4.11
C SER A 4 11.54 10.02 4.45
N THR A 5 12.51 9.85 3.53
CA THR A 5 13.70 9.03 3.76
C THR A 5 14.57 9.59 4.89
N ALA A 6 14.80 10.91 4.92
CA ALA A 6 15.57 11.55 5.98
C ALA A 6 14.89 11.41 7.34
N VAL A 7 13.57 11.59 7.39
CA VAL A 7 12.79 11.40 8.63
C VAL A 7 12.87 9.95 9.10
N LEU A 8 12.69 8.97 8.21
CA LEU A 8 12.79 7.55 8.56
C LEU A 8 14.19 7.17 9.06
N ALA A 9 15.26 7.71 8.46
CA ALA A 9 16.64 7.48 8.89
C ALA A 9 16.90 7.95 10.33
N VAL A 10 16.18 8.97 10.81
CA VAL A 10 16.25 9.46 12.18
C VAL A 10 15.32 8.68 13.11
N VAL A 11 14.07 8.47 12.70
CA VAL A 11 13.03 7.87 13.56
C VAL A 11 13.29 6.38 13.82
N PHE A 12 13.79 5.64 12.83
CA PHE A 12 14.04 4.20 12.95
C PHE A 12 14.99 3.81 14.10
N PRO A 13 16.23 4.33 14.20
CA PRO A 13 17.13 3.99 15.30
C PRO A 13 16.58 4.45 16.67
N ILE A 14 15.87 5.57 16.71
CA ILE A 14 15.22 6.05 17.93
C ILE A 14 14.11 5.07 18.37
N ASN A 15 13.30 4.57 17.42
CA ASN A 15 12.27 3.58 17.72
C ASN A 15 12.86 2.28 18.27
N ILE A 16 14.01 1.83 17.75
CA ILE A 16 14.74 0.67 18.31
C ILE A 16 15.13 0.96 19.76
N GLY A 17 15.76 2.11 20.03
CA GLY A 17 16.16 2.50 21.39
C GLY A 17 14.98 2.61 22.35
N LEU A 18 13.86 3.18 21.91
CA LEU A 18 12.63 3.29 22.70
C LEU A 18 12.00 1.93 23.00
N ASN A 19 11.99 1.01 22.03
CA ASN A 19 11.51 -0.36 22.27
C ASN A 19 12.36 -1.05 23.33
N VAL A 20 13.68 -1.01 23.22
CA VAL A 20 14.59 -1.60 24.22
C VAL A 20 14.37 -0.97 25.60
N LEU A 21 14.29 0.37 25.65
CA LEU A 21 14.09 1.11 26.89
C LEU A 21 12.76 0.74 27.57
N PHE A 22 11.63 0.86 26.85
CA PHE A 22 10.32 0.65 27.47
C PHE A 22 10.04 -0.82 27.79
N VAL A 23 10.53 -1.75 26.97
CA VAL A 23 10.29 -3.18 27.21
C VAL A 23 11.15 -3.70 28.36
N HIS A 24 12.44 -3.34 28.43
CA HIS A 24 13.36 -3.95 29.40
C HIS A 24 13.63 -3.11 30.64
N PHE A 25 13.56 -1.78 30.55
CA PHE A 25 14.00 -0.88 31.63
C PHE A 25 12.86 -0.13 32.32
N THR A 26 11.61 -0.34 31.90
CA THR A 26 10.44 0.27 32.55
C THR A 26 9.42 -0.78 32.97
N SER A 27 8.50 -0.40 33.86
CA SER A 27 7.40 -1.27 34.31
C SER A 27 6.37 -1.60 33.23
N LEU A 28 6.47 -1.00 32.03
CA LEU A 28 5.53 -1.23 30.93
C LEU A 28 5.65 -2.62 30.31
N GLY A 29 6.83 -3.26 30.36
CA GLY A 29 7.06 -4.57 29.76
C GLY A 29 6.63 -4.60 28.29
N LEU A 30 5.81 -5.59 27.91
CA LEU A 30 5.30 -5.73 26.54
C LEU A 30 4.45 -4.53 26.06
N LEU A 31 3.76 -3.83 26.97
CA LEU A 31 3.01 -2.61 26.63
C LEU A 31 3.95 -1.45 26.25
N GLY A 32 5.24 -1.56 26.53
CA GLY A 32 6.24 -0.60 26.10
C GLY A 32 6.40 -0.51 24.59
N SER A 33 6.20 -1.61 23.85
CA SER A 33 6.34 -1.64 22.39
C SER A 33 5.31 -0.77 21.65
N PRO A 34 3.98 -0.87 21.91
CA PRO A 34 3.01 0.01 21.25
C PRO A 34 3.18 1.48 21.65
N VAL A 35 3.67 1.77 22.86
CA VAL A 35 4.01 3.14 23.29
C VAL A 35 5.20 3.68 22.48
N ALA A 36 6.28 2.90 22.35
CA ALA A 36 7.44 3.25 21.53
C ALA A 36 7.04 3.52 20.07
N LEU A 37 6.17 2.68 19.51
CA LEU A 37 5.65 2.83 18.15
C LEU A 37 4.82 4.12 18.00
N SER A 38 3.93 4.39 18.95
CA SER A 38 3.09 5.60 18.94
C SER A 38 3.95 6.88 18.99
N LEU A 39 4.98 6.89 19.84
CA LEU A 39 5.92 8.01 19.92
C LEU A 39 6.72 8.18 18.64
N ALA A 40 7.16 7.09 18.01
CA ALA A 40 7.86 7.15 16.73
C ALA A 40 6.99 7.75 15.61
N TYR A 41 5.69 7.44 15.56
CA TYR A 41 4.77 8.06 14.61
C TYR A 41 4.57 9.56 14.87
N TRP A 42 4.39 9.97 16.12
CA TRP A 42 4.31 11.39 16.47
C TRP A 42 5.60 12.14 16.12
N MET A 43 6.75 11.51 16.35
CA MET A 43 8.05 12.06 15.99
C MET A 43 8.18 12.22 14.48
N ALA A 44 7.79 11.21 13.69
CA ALA A 44 7.78 11.29 12.24
C ALA A 44 6.86 12.43 11.74
N PHE A 45 5.67 12.58 12.34
CA PHE A 45 4.76 13.69 12.04
C PHE A 45 5.41 15.05 12.31
N VAL A 46 5.97 15.26 13.51
CA VAL A 46 6.63 16.52 13.88
C VAL A 46 7.81 16.82 12.95
N LEU A 47 8.66 15.83 12.67
CA LEU A 47 9.82 16.01 11.80
C LEU A 47 9.41 16.33 10.36
N LEU A 48 8.37 15.69 9.82
CA LEU A 48 7.82 16.03 8.50
C LEU A 48 7.23 17.43 8.47
N PHE A 49 6.50 17.84 9.51
CA PHE A 49 5.96 19.19 9.63
C PHE A 49 7.07 20.24 9.68
N VAL A 50 8.09 20.01 10.49
CA VAL A 50 9.26 20.89 10.60
C VAL A 50 10.02 20.96 9.28
N TYR A 51 10.27 19.81 8.63
CA TYR A 51 10.94 19.76 7.34
C TYR A 51 10.17 20.54 6.28
N THR A 52 8.86 20.35 6.18
CA THR A 52 8.02 21.05 5.18
C THR A 52 7.94 22.55 5.46
N ALA A 53 7.84 22.97 6.73
CA ALA A 53 7.78 24.37 7.12
C ALA A 53 9.11 25.13 6.90
N TRP A 54 10.26 24.49 7.14
CA TRP A 54 11.58 25.12 7.02
C TRP A 54 12.27 24.89 5.67
N SER A 55 11.80 23.94 4.86
CA SER A 55 12.45 23.64 3.59
C SER A 55 12.38 24.83 2.62
N PRO A 56 13.54 25.37 2.19
CA PRO A 56 13.57 26.50 1.26
C PRO A 56 12.96 26.13 -0.10
N MET A 57 12.97 24.84 -0.48
CA MET A 57 12.36 24.35 -1.71
C MET A 57 10.83 24.45 -1.67
N HIS A 58 10.19 24.10 -0.54
CA HIS A 58 8.74 24.20 -0.38
C HIS A 58 8.28 25.65 -0.36
N ARG A 59 9.07 26.53 0.29
CA ARG A 59 8.83 27.98 0.27
C ARG A 59 9.01 28.57 -1.12
N ARG A 60 10.07 28.18 -1.86
CA ARG A 60 10.34 28.67 -3.22
C ARG A 60 9.27 28.24 -4.23
N ASN A 61 8.82 27.00 -4.14
CA ASN A 61 7.85 26.44 -5.09
C ASN A 61 6.38 26.73 -4.69
N GLY A 62 6.14 27.40 -3.55
CA GLY A 62 4.79 27.69 -3.05
C GLY A 62 3.97 26.44 -2.72
N CYS A 63 4.60 25.29 -2.50
CA CYS A 63 3.91 24.01 -2.29
C CYS A 63 3.28 23.87 -0.90
N TRP A 64 3.69 24.71 0.06
CA TRP A 64 3.16 24.74 1.42
C TRP A 64 2.52 26.10 1.71
N GLY A 65 1.18 26.13 1.75
CA GLY A 65 0.38 27.33 2.03
C GLY A 65 0.13 27.61 3.52
N GLY A 66 0.74 26.84 4.42
CA GLY A 66 0.45 26.86 5.85
C GLY A 66 -0.79 26.06 6.24
N LEU A 67 -1.16 26.11 7.52
CA LEU A 67 -2.36 25.46 8.04
C LEU A 67 -3.59 26.29 7.71
N GLN A 68 -4.34 25.88 6.69
CA GLN A 68 -5.58 26.53 6.27
C GLN A 68 -6.80 25.80 6.85
N LEU A 69 -7.10 26.05 8.13
CA LEU A 69 -8.20 25.36 8.83
C LEU A 69 -9.55 25.55 8.12
N SER A 70 -9.80 26.71 7.52
CA SER A 70 -11.01 26.97 6.72
C SER A 70 -11.15 26.01 5.53
N ALA A 71 -10.05 25.70 4.84
CA ALA A 71 -10.05 24.74 3.73
C ALA A 71 -10.21 23.30 4.20
N VAL A 72 -9.71 22.97 5.41
CA VAL A 72 -9.84 21.63 6.01
C VAL A 72 -11.28 21.33 6.42
N PHE A 73 -12.01 22.30 6.97
CA PHE A 73 -13.40 22.13 7.37
C PHE A 73 -14.41 22.39 6.24
N HIS A 74 -13.93 22.78 5.05
CA HIS A 74 -14.78 23.00 3.90
C HIS A 74 -15.31 21.66 3.33
N LEU A 75 -16.63 21.47 3.40
CA LEU A 75 -17.29 20.20 3.05
C LEU A 75 -16.95 19.70 1.64
N HIS A 76 -16.79 20.61 0.68
CA HIS A 76 -16.46 20.23 -0.69
C HIS A 76 -15.05 19.65 -0.82
N SER A 77 -14.07 20.24 -0.12
CA SER A 77 -12.68 19.76 -0.09
C SER A 77 -12.60 18.38 0.56
N CYS A 78 -13.34 18.18 1.66
CA CYS A 78 -13.49 16.87 2.30
C CYS A 78 -14.12 15.85 1.34
N TYR A 79 -15.18 16.23 0.62
CA TYR A 79 -15.83 15.34 -0.33
C TYR A 79 -14.89 14.91 -1.47
N LEU A 80 -14.16 15.85 -2.07
CA LEU A 80 -13.20 15.55 -3.14
C LEU A 80 -12.10 14.59 -2.66
N PHE A 81 -11.58 14.83 -1.45
CA PHE A 81 -10.62 13.94 -0.80
C PHE A 81 -11.22 12.55 -0.58
N LEU A 82 -12.40 12.45 0.04
CA LEU A 82 -13.07 11.17 0.34
C LEU A 82 -13.44 10.40 -0.92
N LYS A 83 -13.82 11.08 -2.01
CA LYS A 83 -14.10 10.46 -3.30
C LYS A 83 -12.91 9.70 -3.88
N LEU A 84 -11.68 10.11 -3.55
CA LEU A 84 -10.45 9.40 -3.93
C LEU A 84 -9.98 8.44 -2.82
N ALA A 85 -10.08 8.86 -1.55
CA ALA A 85 -9.60 8.11 -0.41
C ALA A 85 -10.41 6.83 -0.15
N ILE A 86 -11.75 6.87 -0.22
CA ILE A 86 -12.59 5.70 0.04
C ILE A 86 -12.28 4.56 -0.92
N PRO A 87 -12.25 4.76 -2.26
CA PRO A 87 -11.85 3.69 -3.16
C PRO A 87 -10.39 3.25 -2.96
N GLY A 88 -9.50 4.14 -2.52
CA GLY A 88 -8.11 3.79 -2.20
C GLY A 88 -7.99 2.90 -0.95
N ILE A 89 -8.78 3.20 0.08
CA ILE A 89 -8.93 2.39 1.29
C ILE A 89 -9.51 1.03 0.93
N LEU A 90 -10.54 0.99 0.09
CA LEU A 90 -11.11 -0.29 -0.35
C LEU A 90 -10.08 -1.08 -1.14
N MET A 91 -9.43 -0.46 -2.12
CA MET A 91 -8.41 -1.10 -2.93
C MET A 91 -7.33 -1.78 -2.09
N VAL A 92 -6.67 -1.09 -1.14
CA VAL A 92 -5.60 -1.72 -0.34
C VAL A 92 -6.18 -2.52 0.83
N GLY A 93 -7.16 -1.97 1.54
CA GLY A 93 -7.69 -2.53 2.77
C GLY A 93 -8.47 -3.83 2.58
N THR A 94 -9.16 -4.03 1.46
CA THR A 94 -9.92 -5.27 1.23
C THR A 94 -9.00 -6.48 1.02
N GLU A 95 -7.83 -6.27 0.42
CA GLU A 95 -6.82 -7.32 0.29
C GLU A 95 -6.28 -7.72 1.66
N TRP A 96 -5.87 -6.74 2.47
CA TRP A 96 -5.33 -6.99 3.82
C TRP A 96 -6.37 -7.65 4.74
N ALA A 97 -7.63 -7.21 4.67
CA ALA A 97 -8.72 -7.83 5.40
C ALA A 97 -8.97 -9.29 4.95
N ALA A 98 -8.78 -9.61 3.66
CA ALA A 98 -8.91 -10.98 3.17
C ALA A 98 -7.83 -11.90 3.76
N PHE A 99 -6.60 -11.40 3.94
CA PHE A 99 -5.54 -12.14 4.65
C PHE A 99 -5.87 -12.42 6.10
N GLU A 100 -6.46 -11.45 6.82
CA GLU A 100 -6.91 -11.66 8.20
C GLU A 100 -8.03 -12.72 8.29
N ILE A 101 -8.95 -12.73 7.32
CA ILE A 101 -9.97 -13.79 7.24
C ILE A 101 -9.31 -15.16 7.05
N VAL A 102 -8.27 -15.26 6.22
CA VAL A 102 -7.50 -16.50 6.06
C VAL A 102 -6.76 -16.89 7.33
N ALA A 103 -6.19 -15.93 8.07
CA ALA A 103 -5.56 -16.19 9.36
C ALA A 103 -6.55 -16.78 10.38
N LEU A 104 -7.75 -16.20 10.46
CA LEU A 104 -8.84 -16.71 11.30
C LEU A 104 -9.31 -18.10 10.86
N ALA A 105 -9.37 -18.36 9.54
CA ALA A 105 -9.67 -19.67 9.00
C ALA A 105 -8.58 -20.70 9.32
N ALA A 106 -7.30 -20.33 9.21
CA ALA A 106 -6.18 -21.19 9.60
C ALA A 106 -6.22 -21.53 11.10
N GLY A 107 -6.65 -20.58 11.95
CA GLY A 107 -6.88 -20.82 13.38
C GLY A 107 -7.90 -21.92 13.68
N ARG A 108 -8.90 -22.10 12.80
CA ARG A 108 -9.87 -23.21 12.91
C ARG A 108 -9.32 -24.57 12.48
N LEU A 109 -8.24 -24.61 11.70
CA LEU A 109 -7.59 -25.86 11.29
C LEU A 109 -6.72 -26.46 12.40
N GLY A 110 -6.28 -25.65 13.37
CA GLY A 110 -5.49 -26.09 14.53
C GLY A 110 -4.31 -25.17 14.83
N SER A 111 -3.60 -25.45 15.92
CA SER A 111 -2.43 -24.68 16.35
C SER A 111 -1.28 -24.73 15.34
N LEU A 112 -1.06 -25.90 14.72
CA LEU A 112 0.03 -26.10 13.75
C LEU A 112 -0.16 -25.27 12.46
N PRO A 113 -1.31 -25.35 11.75
CA PRO A 113 -1.58 -24.46 10.60
C PRO A 113 -1.58 -22.98 10.96
N LEU A 114 -2.04 -22.60 12.14
CA LEU A 114 -2.02 -21.21 12.62
C LEU A 114 -0.60 -20.69 12.84
N ALA A 115 0.28 -21.50 13.42
CA ALA A 115 1.69 -21.16 13.60
C ALA A 115 2.38 -20.99 12.24
N ALA A 116 2.19 -21.94 11.32
CA ALA A 116 2.73 -21.84 9.96
C ALA A 116 2.18 -20.62 9.20
N GLN A 117 0.88 -20.32 9.34
CA GLN A 117 0.27 -19.14 8.73
C GLN A 117 0.89 -17.84 9.27
N SER A 118 1.16 -17.75 10.58
CA SER A 118 1.82 -16.58 11.18
C SER A 118 3.22 -16.34 10.62
N VAL A 119 4.01 -17.42 10.44
CA VAL A 119 5.33 -17.35 9.79
C VAL A 119 5.18 -16.81 8.38
N ILE A 120 4.30 -17.43 7.57
CA ILE A 120 4.11 -17.05 6.18
C ILE A 120 3.61 -15.60 6.04
N MET A 121 2.64 -15.16 6.86
CA MET A 121 2.16 -13.77 6.82
C MET A 121 3.25 -12.77 7.20
N THR A 122 4.11 -13.10 8.17
CA THR A 122 5.22 -12.22 8.54
C THR A 122 6.22 -12.10 7.39
N THR A 123 6.55 -13.21 6.74
CA THR A 123 7.39 -13.24 5.55
C THR A 123 6.80 -12.43 4.41
N ASP A 124 5.51 -12.62 4.14
CA ASP A 124 4.78 -11.90 3.11
C ASP A 124 4.81 -10.39 3.33
N GLN A 125 4.50 -9.92 4.55
CA GLN A 125 4.55 -8.50 4.91
C GLN A 125 5.95 -7.89 4.70
N ILE A 126 7.02 -8.61 5.07
CA ILE A 126 8.39 -8.13 4.87
C ILE A 126 8.69 -8.01 3.37
N LEU A 127 8.34 -9.02 2.58
CA LEU A 127 8.66 -9.08 1.16
C LEU A 127 7.81 -8.10 0.34
N ASN A 128 6.54 -7.89 0.69
CA ASN A 128 5.62 -6.95 0.04
C ASN A 128 6.11 -5.49 0.14
N THR A 129 6.97 -5.15 1.11
CA THR A 129 7.55 -3.80 1.19
C THR A 129 8.31 -3.37 -0.08
N LEU A 130 8.92 -4.33 -0.79
CA LEU A 130 9.64 -4.09 -2.04
C LEU A 130 8.68 -3.65 -3.17
N PRO A 131 7.69 -4.47 -3.59
CA PRO A 131 6.75 -4.08 -4.62
C PRO A 131 5.85 -2.92 -4.22
N PHE A 132 5.45 -2.80 -2.96
CA PHE A 132 4.68 -1.65 -2.50
C PHE A 132 5.46 -0.35 -2.67
N GLY A 133 6.77 -0.36 -2.39
CA GLY A 133 7.68 0.76 -2.65
C GLY A 133 7.73 1.14 -4.14
N ILE A 134 7.80 0.16 -5.03
CA ILE A 134 7.72 0.38 -6.49
C ILE A 134 6.37 1.01 -6.85
N GLY A 135 5.26 0.53 -6.28
CA GLY A 135 3.93 1.09 -6.49
C GLY A 135 3.81 2.55 -6.04
N VAL A 136 4.38 2.92 -4.89
CA VAL A 136 4.42 4.32 -4.43
C VAL A 136 5.26 5.18 -5.38
N ALA A 137 6.40 4.68 -5.85
CA ALA A 137 7.23 5.39 -6.82
C ALA A 137 6.51 5.57 -8.17
N ALA A 138 5.83 4.53 -8.65
CA ALA A 138 5.02 4.55 -9.87
C ALA A 138 3.88 5.55 -9.78
N SER A 139 3.11 5.55 -8.68
CA SER A 139 2.02 6.49 -8.42
C SER A 139 2.50 7.94 -8.52
N ASN A 140 3.61 8.26 -7.85
CA ASN A 140 4.18 9.60 -7.87
C ASN A 140 4.70 9.98 -9.27
N ARG A 141 5.41 9.07 -9.94
CA ARG A 141 6.01 9.34 -11.25
C ARG A 141 4.94 9.54 -12.32
N VAL A 142 3.94 8.67 -12.37
CA VAL A 142 2.82 8.75 -13.31
C VAL A 142 1.99 9.99 -13.05
N GLY A 143 1.60 10.25 -11.80
CA GLY A 143 0.84 11.46 -11.43
C GLY A 143 1.57 12.74 -11.84
N ASN A 144 2.88 12.82 -11.60
CA ASN A 144 3.68 13.98 -12.01
C ASN A 144 3.77 14.13 -13.54
N LEU A 145 3.88 13.04 -14.29
CA LEU A 145 3.96 13.07 -15.75
C LEU A 145 2.62 13.44 -16.38
N ILE A 146 1.51 12.98 -15.80
CA ILE A 146 0.15 13.40 -16.15
C ILE A 146 0.00 14.91 -15.92
N GLY A 147 0.42 15.40 -14.75
CA GLY A 147 0.43 16.84 -14.44
C GLY A 147 1.32 17.67 -15.37
N ALA A 148 2.44 17.10 -15.83
CA ALA A 148 3.34 17.69 -16.81
C ALA A 148 2.86 17.53 -18.27
N ARG A 149 1.65 17.00 -18.50
CA ARG A 149 1.05 16.76 -19.82
C ARG A 149 1.86 15.84 -20.73
N SER A 150 2.59 14.90 -20.15
CA SER A 150 3.40 13.93 -20.89
C SER A 150 2.73 12.55 -20.89
N ALA A 151 1.83 12.32 -21.85
CA ALA A 151 1.14 11.03 -22.01
C ALA A 151 2.11 9.87 -22.27
N VAL A 152 3.03 10.05 -23.22
CA VAL A 152 4.07 9.07 -23.56
C VAL A 152 4.99 8.79 -22.36
N GLY A 153 5.36 9.83 -21.61
CA GLY A 153 6.16 9.67 -20.41
C GLY A 153 5.42 8.84 -19.35
N ALA A 154 4.15 9.18 -19.08
CA ALA A 154 3.33 8.47 -18.10
C ALA A 154 3.15 7.00 -18.48
N LYS A 155 2.90 6.71 -19.76
CA LYS A 155 2.82 5.34 -20.29
C LYS A 155 4.12 4.57 -20.07
N ASN A 156 5.26 5.14 -20.46
CA ASN A 156 6.55 4.48 -20.30
C ASN A 156 6.88 4.23 -18.83
N ALA A 157 6.57 5.18 -17.95
CA ALA A 157 6.77 5.03 -16.51
C ALA A 157 5.93 3.87 -15.95
N ALA A 158 4.67 3.74 -16.37
CA ALA A 158 3.79 2.66 -15.92
C ALA A 158 4.29 1.26 -16.36
N HIS A 159 4.67 1.11 -17.63
CA HIS A 159 5.22 -0.17 -18.11
C HIS A 159 6.58 -0.48 -17.48
N ALA A 160 7.44 0.53 -17.28
CA ALA A 160 8.72 0.36 -16.60
C ALA A 160 8.53 -0.10 -15.15
N SER A 161 7.56 0.47 -14.42
CA SER A 161 7.26 0.01 -13.05
C SER A 161 6.72 -1.41 -13.01
N ALA A 162 5.85 -1.81 -13.95
CA ALA A 162 5.33 -3.17 -14.02
C ALA A 162 6.46 -4.17 -14.32
N LEU A 163 7.34 -3.85 -15.28
CA LEU A 163 8.50 -4.69 -15.61
C LEU A 163 9.45 -4.81 -14.42
N LEU A 164 9.75 -3.71 -13.73
CA LEU A 164 10.61 -3.72 -12.54
C LEU A 164 10.01 -4.59 -11.43
N SER A 165 8.70 -4.46 -11.17
CA SER A 165 8.00 -5.30 -10.21
C SER A 165 8.04 -6.78 -10.57
N MET A 166 7.89 -7.14 -11.84
CA MET A 166 8.02 -8.53 -12.29
C MET A 166 9.43 -9.07 -12.05
N ILE A 167 10.48 -8.29 -12.35
CA ILE A 167 11.87 -8.68 -12.11
C ILE A 167 12.12 -8.91 -10.61
N VAL A 168 11.67 -7.97 -9.77
CA VAL A 168 11.82 -8.07 -8.31
C VAL A 168 11.00 -9.23 -7.76
N GLY A 169 9.76 -9.41 -8.22
CA GLY A 169 8.91 -10.53 -7.82
C GLY A 169 9.53 -11.89 -8.18
N LEU A 170 10.11 -12.02 -9.38
CA LEU A 170 10.82 -13.24 -9.79
C LEU A 170 12.08 -13.50 -8.95
N LEU A 171 12.82 -12.44 -8.59
CA LEU A 171 13.97 -12.55 -7.70
C LEU A 171 13.52 -13.05 -6.31
N VAL A 172 12.49 -12.44 -5.74
CA VAL A 172 11.90 -12.84 -4.45
C VAL A 172 11.41 -14.29 -4.50
N MET A 173 10.66 -14.66 -5.53
CA MET A 173 10.21 -16.04 -5.76
C MET A 173 11.38 -17.01 -5.78
N THR A 174 12.47 -16.68 -6.49
CA THR A 174 13.66 -17.53 -6.59
C THR A 174 14.32 -17.73 -5.23
N VAL A 175 14.47 -16.66 -4.44
CA VAL A 175 15.06 -16.71 -3.10
C VAL A 175 14.18 -17.52 -2.14
N MET A 176 12.86 -17.34 -2.17
CA MET A 176 11.94 -18.12 -1.35
C MET A 176 11.96 -19.60 -1.71
N MET A 177 11.97 -19.93 -3.00
CA MET A 177 12.05 -21.31 -3.46
C MET A 177 13.38 -21.98 -3.07
N ALA A 178 14.50 -21.23 -3.13
CA ALA A 178 15.81 -21.74 -2.74
C ALA A 178 15.95 -21.95 -1.22
N THR A 179 15.22 -21.18 -0.41
CA THR A 179 15.31 -21.23 1.06
C THR A 179 14.15 -21.96 1.72
N LYS A 180 13.19 -22.51 0.95
CA LYS A 180 11.92 -23.07 1.46
C LYS A 180 12.07 -24.08 2.60
N ASP A 181 13.11 -24.92 2.56
CA ASP A 181 13.30 -26.02 3.52
C ASP A 181 13.97 -25.59 4.82
N VAL A 182 14.56 -24.39 4.86
CA VAL A 182 15.29 -23.89 6.04
C VAL A 182 14.67 -22.62 6.61
N TYR A 183 13.86 -21.89 5.83
CA TYR A 183 13.32 -20.59 6.21
C TYR A 183 12.46 -20.66 7.48
N GLY A 184 11.70 -21.75 7.69
CA GLY A 184 10.86 -21.93 8.86
C GLY A 184 11.62 -21.89 10.19
N TYR A 185 12.89 -22.32 10.21
CA TYR A 185 13.74 -22.32 11.41
C TYR A 185 14.08 -20.91 11.91
N LEU A 186 13.87 -19.86 11.11
CA LEU A 186 14.02 -18.48 11.59
C LEU A 186 12.96 -18.08 12.62
N PHE A 187 11.84 -18.81 12.66
CA PHE A 187 10.67 -18.46 13.47
C PHE A 187 10.31 -19.52 14.50
N SER A 188 10.61 -20.79 14.26
CA SER A 188 10.17 -21.90 15.09
C SER A 188 11.16 -23.05 15.08
N ASP A 189 11.40 -23.61 16.26
CA ASP A 189 12.15 -24.86 16.44
C ASP A 189 11.26 -26.13 16.28
N ASP A 190 9.93 -25.95 16.17
CA ASP A 190 9.00 -27.06 15.91
C ASP A 190 9.09 -27.53 14.45
N GLU A 191 9.64 -28.73 14.26
CA GLU A 191 9.79 -29.41 12.97
C GLU A 191 8.48 -29.52 12.17
N GLY A 192 7.34 -29.69 12.84
CA GLY A 192 6.04 -29.74 12.18
C GLY A 192 5.67 -28.42 11.54
N VAL A 193 5.98 -27.30 12.20
CA VAL A 193 5.75 -25.95 11.65
C VAL A 193 6.66 -25.73 10.45
N VAL A 194 7.93 -26.09 10.56
CA VAL A 194 8.93 -25.92 9.49
C VAL A 194 8.54 -26.72 8.25
N ASP A 195 8.17 -27.99 8.40
CA ASP A 195 7.74 -28.85 7.29
C ASP A 195 6.47 -28.31 6.61
N LEU A 196 5.48 -27.84 7.39
CA LEU A 196 4.26 -27.26 6.82
C LEU A 196 4.55 -25.94 6.08
N VAL A 197 5.42 -25.09 6.63
CA VAL A 197 5.88 -23.86 5.98
C VAL A 197 6.59 -24.19 4.66
N SER A 198 7.51 -25.16 4.64
CA SER A 198 8.20 -25.60 3.41
C SER A 198 7.22 -26.10 2.34
N LYS A 199 6.16 -26.83 2.74
CA LYS A 199 5.12 -27.34 1.83
C LYS A 199 4.24 -26.26 1.22
N VAL A 200 4.03 -25.14 1.92
CA VAL A 200 3.19 -24.03 1.45
C VAL A 200 4.02 -22.97 0.72
N MET A 201 5.32 -22.86 1.03
CA MET A 201 6.24 -21.88 0.46
C MET A 201 6.17 -21.72 -1.06
N PRO A 202 6.05 -22.78 -1.89
CA PRO A 202 5.98 -22.62 -3.34
C PRO A 202 4.76 -21.83 -3.81
N LEU A 203 3.62 -21.98 -3.12
CA LEU A 203 2.41 -21.19 -3.40
C LEU A 203 2.68 -19.71 -3.07
N VAL A 204 3.24 -19.44 -1.90
CA VAL A 204 3.59 -18.08 -1.44
C VAL A 204 4.63 -17.44 -2.35
N ALA A 205 5.64 -18.18 -2.78
CA ALA A 205 6.66 -17.69 -3.70
C ALA A 205 6.05 -17.29 -5.06
N SER A 206 5.12 -18.09 -5.59
CA SER A 206 4.40 -17.76 -6.82
C SER A 206 3.47 -16.54 -6.65
N PHE A 207 2.87 -16.41 -5.47
CA PHE A 207 2.02 -15.28 -5.09
C PHE A 207 2.77 -13.95 -5.18
N GLN A 208 4.05 -13.90 -4.74
CA GLN A 208 4.84 -12.67 -4.75
C GLN A 208 5.04 -12.03 -6.13
N VAL A 209 5.02 -12.82 -7.20
CA VAL A 209 5.15 -12.30 -8.57
C VAL A 209 3.89 -11.52 -8.97
N ALA A 210 2.72 -12.12 -8.72
CA ALA A 210 1.44 -11.48 -9.00
C ALA A 210 1.21 -10.27 -8.07
N ASP A 211 1.66 -10.36 -6.82
CA ASP A 211 1.59 -9.29 -5.83
C ASP A 211 2.40 -8.08 -6.27
N GLY A 212 3.62 -8.33 -6.77
CA GLY A 212 4.44 -7.27 -7.33
C GLY A 212 3.78 -6.53 -8.49
N LEU A 213 3.12 -7.27 -9.37
CA LEU A 213 2.39 -6.70 -10.50
C LEU A 213 1.17 -5.89 -10.03
N ALA A 214 0.36 -6.43 -9.12
CA ALA A 214 -0.77 -5.73 -8.52
C ALA A 214 -0.33 -4.46 -7.77
N GLY A 215 0.69 -4.54 -6.92
CA GLY A 215 1.21 -3.38 -6.18
C GLY A 215 1.69 -2.24 -7.09
N SER A 216 2.38 -2.56 -8.19
CA SER A 216 2.83 -1.55 -9.17
C SER A 216 1.70 -0.98 -10.02
N CYS A 217 0.86 -1.83 -10.60
CA CYS A 217 -0.28 -1.39 -11.42
C CYS A 217 -1.29 -0.62 -10.58
N GLY A 218 -1.55 -1.08 -9.36
CA GLY A 218 -2.35 -0.37 -8.40
C GLY A 218 -1.75 0.97 -7.97
N GLY A 219 -0.42 1.07 -7.91
CA GLY A 219 0.30 2.35 -7.84
C GLY A 219 0.00 3.28 -9.01
N VAL A 220 0.06 2.77 -10.25
CA VAL A 220 -0.27 3.53 -11.46
C VAL A 220 -1.73 4.02 -11.44
N LEU A 221 -2.68 3.16 -11.06
CA LEU A 221 -4.10 3.52 -10.95
C LEU A 221 -4.34 4.62 -9.91
N ARG A 222 -3.65 4.57 -8.76
CA ARG A 222 -3.66 5.66 -7.76
C ARG A 222 -3.08 6.95 -8.35
N GLY A 223 -1.98 6.87 -9.09
CA GLY A 223 -1.39 8.01 -9.81
C GLY A 223 -2.32 8.65 -10.85
N GLN A 224 -3.24 7.88 -11.45
CA GLN A 224 -4.28 8.37 -12.37
C GLN A 224 -5.55 8.87 -11.63
N GLY A 225 -5.69 8.59 -10.33
CA GLY A 225 -6.94 8.78 -9.58
C GLY A 225 -8.05 7.78 -9.95
N ARG A 226 -7.67 6.62 -10.52
CA ARG A 226 -8.56 5.52 -10.94
C ARG A 226 -8.57 4.34 -9.97
N GLN A 227 -8.26 4.56 -8.69
CA GLN A 227 -8.24 3.52 -7.66
C GLN A 227 -9.56 2.72 -7.49
N HIS A 228 -10.69 3.25 -7.96
CA HIS A 228 -11.97 2.51 -7.97
C HIS A 228 -11.93 1.25 -8.84
N LEU A 229 -11.10 1.22 -9.90
CA LEU A 229 -10.93 0.02 -10.73
C LEU A 229 -10.19 -1.07 -9.98
N GLY A 230 -9.11 -0.71 -9.26
CA GLY A 230 -8.38 -1.65 -8.40
C GLY A 230 -9.27 -2.18 -7.27
N ALA A 231 -10.07 -1.31 -6.64
CA ALA A 231 -11.04 -1.73 -5.63
C ALA A 231 -12.05 -2.76 -6.16
N LEU A 232 -12.52 -2.61 -7.41
CA LEU A 232 -13.44 -3.57 -8.02
C LEU A 232 -12.77 -4.94 -8.25
N PHE A 233 -11.54 -4.95 -8.75
CA PHE A 233 -10.77 -6.19 -8.91
C PHE A 233 -10.53 -6.87 -7.57
N ASN A 234 -10.10 -6.13 -6.54
CA ASN A 234 -9.85 -6.72 -5.22
C ASN A 234 -11.11 -7.27 -4.57
N LEU A 235 -12.23 -6.54 -4.59
CA LEU A 235 -13.49 -7.04 -4.06
C LEU A 235 -13.96 -8.30 -4.80
N GLY A 236 -13.92 -8.30 -6.13
CA GLY A 236 -14.34 -9.45 -6.94
C GLY A 236 -13.42 -10.66 -6.73
N ALA A 237 -12.11 -10.47 -6.85
CA ALA A 237 -11.15 -11.54 -6.77
C ALA A 237 -11.08 -12.14 -5.36
N TYR A 238 -10.96 -11.32 -4.31
CA TYR A 238 -10.82 -11.83 -2.95
C TYR A 238 -12.14 -12.36 -2.38
N TYR A 239 -13.21 -11.59 -2.45
CA TYR A 239 -14.43 -11.90 -1.69
C TYR A 239 -15.41 -12.79 -2.45
N VAL A 240 -15.47 -12.70 -3.77
CA VAL A 240 -16.39 -13.52 -4.57
C VAL A 240 -15.75 -14.86 -4.97
N LEU A 241 -14.44 -14.88 -5.23
CA LEU A 241 -13.76 -16.06 -5.74
C LEU A 241 -12.83 -16.70 -4.70
N ALA A 242 -11.80 -15.99 -4.27
CA ALA A 242 -10.68 -16.57 -3.52
C ALA A 242 -11.07 -17.07 -2.13
N LEU A 243 -11.81 -16.27 -1.35
CA LEU A 243 -12.22 -16.66 0.00
C LEU A 243 -13.17 -17.88 -0.03
N PRO A 244 -14.27 -17.89 -0.82
CA PRO A 244 -15.12 -19.08 -0.93
C PRO A 244 -14.36 -20.31 -1.43
N MET A 245 -13.52 -20.15 -2.46
CA MET A 245 -12.74 -21.25 -3.01
C MET A 245 -11.71 -21.77 -2.01
N GLY A 246 -10.92 -20.90 -1.38
CA GLY A 246 -9.87 -21.26 -0.46
C GLY A 246 -10.42 -21.94 0.80
N ILE A 247 -11.50 -21.41 1.37
CA ILE A 247 -12.19 -22.02 2.52
C ILE A 247 -12.76 -23.40 2.13
N THR A 248 -13.35 -23.52 0.94
CA THR A 248 -13.88 -24.82 0.47
C THR A 248 -12.76 -25.84 0.28
N LEU A 249 -11.65 -25.46 -0.35
CA LEU A 249 -10.49 -26.33 -0.53
C LEU A 249 -9.88 -26.76 0.82
N ALA A 250 -9.77 -25.83 1.76
CA ALA A 250 -9.19 -26.08 3.07
C ALA A 250 -10.03 -27.08 3.89
N PHE A 251 -11.33 -26.84 4.03
CA PHE A 251 -12.18 -27.59 4.96
C PHE A 251 -12.94 -28.75 4.31
N ARG A 252 -13.45 -28.59 3.08
CA ARG A 252 -14.27 -29.63 2.42
C ARG A 252 -13.42 -30.68 1.72
N TYR A 253 -12.33 -30.25 1.06
CA TYR A 253 -11.41 -31.14 0.35
C TYR A 253 -10.19 -31.54 1.18
N GLY A 254 -10.08 -31.04 2.42
CA GLY A 254 -9.02 -31.44 3.35
C GLY A 254 -7.62 -30.95 2.99
N LEU A 255 -7.49 -29.94 2.12
CA LEU A 255 -6.19 -29.37 1.73
C LEU A 255 -5.59 -28.46 2.82
N GLY A 256 -6.34 -28.19 3.90
CA GLY A 256 -5.88 -27.39 5.03
C GLY A 256 -5.31 -26.04 4.61
N LEU A 257 -4.10 -25.72 5.07
CA LEU A 257 -3.45 -24.44 4.82
C LEU A 257 -3.14 -24.20 3.33
N GLN A 258 -2.78 -25.24 2.58
CA GLN A 258 -2.54 -25.13 1.15
C GLN A 258 -3.81 -24.70 0.40
N GLY A 259 -4.97 -25.22 0.81
CA GLY A 259 -6.26 -24.83 0.24
C GLY A 259 -6.54 -23.33 0.37
N LEU A 260 -6.27 -22.76 1.55
CA LEU A 260 -6.42 -21.32 1.79
C LEU A 260 -5.49 -20.49 0.89
N TRP A 261 -4.22 -20.90 0.75
CA TRP A 261 -3.23 -20.21 -0.09
C TRP A 261 -3.49 -20.33 -1.58
N ILE A 262 -4.03 -21.46 -2.06
CA ILE A 262 -4.47 -21.58 -3.46
C ILE A 262 -5.52 -20.51 -3.78
N GLY A 263 -6.45 -20.26 -2.84
CA GLY A 263 -7.39 -19.13 -2.93
C GLY A 263 -6.69 -17.80 -3.16
N GLN A 264 -5.74 -17.47 -2.29
CA GLN A 264 -4.99 -16.21 -2.31
C GLN A 264 -4.19 -16.03 -3.60
N VAL A 265 -3.49 -17.07 -4.06
CA VAL A 265 -2.74 -17.08 -5.32
C VAL A 265 -3.67 -16.73 -6.49
N VAL A 266 -4.80 -17.43 -6.61
CA VAL A 266 -5.74 -17.17 -7.71
C VAL A 266 -6.28 -15.74 -7.66
N ALA A 267 -6.62 -15.24 -6.46
CA ALA A 267 -7.08 -13.86 -6.29
C ALA A 267 -6.05 -12.87 -6.88
N LEU A 268 -4.80 -12.99 -6.48
CA LEU A 268 -3.76 -12.07 -6.89
C LEU A 268 -3.42 -12.17 -8.37
N PHE A 269 -3.43 -13.36 -8.96
CA PHE A 269 -3.24 -13.47 -10.40
C PHE A 269 -4.37 -12.77 -11.16
N ILE A 270 -5.61 -12.86 -10.69
CA ILE A 270 -6.74 -12.13 -11.28
C ILE A 270 -6.55 -10.61 -11.12
N VAL A 271 -6.16 -10.15 -9.94
CA VAL A 271 -5.96 -8.72 -9.65
C VAL A 271 -4.78 -8.17 -10.44
N GLY A 272 -3.59 -8.77 -10.31
CA GLY A 272 -2.37 -8.31 -10.96
C GLY A 272 -2.48 -8.30 -12.48
N LEU A 273 -3.02 -9.37 -13.09
CA LEU A 273 -3.26 -9.40 -14.54
C LEU A 273 -4.37 -8.44 -14.95
N GLY A 274 -5.46 -8.37 -14.19
CA GLY A 274 -6.59 -7.47 -14.47
C GLY A 274 -6.19 -5.99 -14.46
N GLU A 275 -5.47 -5.57 -13.43
CA GLU A 275 -4.94 -4.21 -13.31
C GLU A 275 -3.91 -3.91 -14.41
N TYR A 276 -3.02 -4.86 -14.72
CA TYR A 276 -2.06 -4.68 -15.80
C TYR A 276 -2.76 -4.56 -17.17
N LEU A 277 -3.82 -5.34 -17.43
CA LEU A 277 -4.63 -5.21 -18.65
C LEU A 277 -5.31 -3.85 -18.73
N VAL A 278 -5.80 -3.30 -17.62
CA VAL A 278 -6.33 -1.94 -17.58
C VAL A 278 -5.25 -0.91 -17.90
N VAL A 279 -4.04 -1.06 -17.37
CA VAL A 279 -2.92 -0.15 -17.65
C VAL A 279 -2.47 -0.27 -19.12
N TRP A 280 -2.41 -1.48 -19.66
CA TRP A 280 -1.91 -1.74 -21.02
C TRP A 280 -2.93 -1.42 -22.12
N LEU A 281 -4.14 -1.96 -22.01
CA LEU A 281 -5.20 -1.87 -23.04
C LEU A 281 -6.26 -0.84 -22.67
N GLY A 282 -6.60 -0.72 -21.39
CA GLY A 282 -7.75 0.06 -20.91
C GLY A 282 -7.44 1.52 -20.54
N THR A 283 -6.24 2.01 -20.85
CA THR A 283 -5.80 3.36 -20.51
C THR A 283 -5.46 4.15 -21.77
N ASP A 284 -6.32 5.13 -22.06
CA ASP A 284 -6.02 6.20 -23.00
C ASP A 284 -5.22 7.29 -22.27
N TRP A 285 -3.92 7.31 -22.53
CA TRP A 285 -2.99 8.20 -21.82
C TRP A 285 -3.18 9.67 -22.17
N ASP A 286 -3.64 9.98 -23.38
CA ASP A 286 -3.92 11.35 -23.79
C ASP A 286 -5.19 11.85 -23.09
N LEU A 287 -6.22 11.01 -23.01
CA LEU A 287 -7.43 11.31 -22.27
C LEU A 287 -7.16 11.48 -20.76
N GLU A 288 -6.32 10.64 -20.17
CA GLU A 288 -5.96 10.77 -18.74
C GLU A 288 -5.17 12.05 -18.47
N VAL A 289 -4.30 12.47 -19.39
CA VAL A 289 -3.65 13.80 -19.32
C VAL A 289 -4.69 14.92 -19.36
N GLN A 290 -5.64 14.85 -20.30
CA GLN A 290 -6.71 15.86 -20.40
C GLN A 290 -7.53 15.93 -19.10
N ARG A 291 -7.98 14.79 -18.59
CA ARG A 291 -8.68 14.70 -17.29
C ARG A 291 -7.86 15.29 -16.14
N GLY A 292 -6.56 15.06 -16.13
CA GLY A 292 -5.65 15.66 -15.14
C GLY A 292 -5.58 17.19 -15.26
N VAL A 293 -5.53 17.71 -16.49
CA VAL A 293 -5.55 19.15 -16.76
C VAL A 293 -6.88 19.77 -16.33
N ASP A 294 -8.00 19.14 -16.68
CA ASP A 294 -9.35 19.64 -16.34
C ASP A 294 -9.55 19.74 -14.83
N ARG A 295 -9.16 18.68 -14.08
CA ARG A 295 -9.17 18.69 -12.61
C ARG A 295 -8.37 19.85 -12.03
N ASN A 296 -7.16 20.07 -12.54
CA ASN A 296 -6.30 21.17 -12.08
C ASN A 296 -6.89 22.56 -12.42
N GLN A 297 -7.52 22.71 -13.58
CA GLN A 297 -8.15 23.97 -13.98
C GLN A 297 -9.40 24.27 -13.16
N GLU A 298 -10.23 23.26 -12.86
CA GLU A 298 -11.39 23.40 -11.98
C GLU A 298 -10.98 23.83 -10.58
N GLU A 299 -9.92 23.23 -10.02
CA GLU A 299 -9.38 23.65 -8.73
C GLU A 299 -8.82 25.09 -8.76
N ALA A 300 -8.11 25.47 -9.83
CA ALA A 300 -7.57 26.81 -9.97
C ALA A 300 -8.69 27.88 -10.05
N LYS A 301 -9.74 27.62 -10.84
CA LYS A 301 -10.92 28.50 -10.96
C LYS A 301 -11.62 28.67 -9.62
N ARG A 302 -11.77 27.59 -8.84
CA ARG A 302 -12.38 27.66 -7.50
C ARG A 302 -11.56 28.50 -6.54
N ARG A 303 -10.23 28.29 -6.49
CA ARG A 303 -9.33 29.10 -5.64
C ARG A 303 -9.38 30.58 -5.97
N SER A 304 -9.58 30.96 -7.25
CA SER A 304 -9.78 32.36 -7.61
C SER A 304 -11.13 32.92 -7.13
N ILE A 305 -12.21 32.12 -7.18
CA ILE A 305 -13.53 32.54 -6.69
C ILE A 305 -13.48 32.72 -5.17
N ASP A 306 -12.92 31.76 -4.44
CA ASP A 306 -12.83 31.82 -2.97
C ASP A 306 -11.96 33.00 -2.49
N ARG A 307 -10.94 33.38 -3.26
CA ARG A 307 -10.15 34.60 -2.99
C ARG A 307 -10.96 35.87 -3.24
N ALA A 308 -11.69 35.93 -4.35
CA ALA A 308 -12.50 37.09 -4.69
C ALA A 308 -13.61 37.33 -3.65
N SER A 309 -14.29 36.27 -3.20
CA SER A 309 -15.32 36.38 -2.15
C SER A 309 -14.74 36.77 -0.79
N GLY A 310 -13.54 36.28 -0.44
CA GLY A 310 -12.86 36.66 0.80
C GLY A 310 -12.32 38.10 0.79
N GLU A 311 -11.95 38.63 -0.38
CA GLU A 311 -11.59 40.04 -0.55
C GLU A 311 -12.81 40.97 -0.48
N GLU A 312 -13.97 40.55 -1.01
CA GLU A 312 -15.24 41.28 -0.89
C GLU A 312 -15.75 41.36 0.56
N GLU A 313 -15.65 40.28 1.34
CA GLU A 313 -16.00 40.29 2.79
C GLU A 313 -15.06 41.19 3.63
N CYS A 314 -13.81 41.37 3.20
CA CYS A 314 -12.82 42.21 3.89
C CYS A 314 -12.90 43.69 3.45
N ALA A 315 -13.48 43.96 2.27
CA ALA A 315 -13.64 45.29 1.69
C ALA A 315 -14.94 46.01 2.09
N THR A 316 -15.82 45.37 2.87
CA THR A 316 -16.95 46.04 3.53
C THR A 316 -16.59 46.42 4.98
N PRO A 317 -16.03 47.61 5.24
CA PRO A 317 -16.00 48.15 6.59
C PRO A 317 -17.43 48.58 6.98
N ASN A 318 -17.89 48.12 8.14
CA ASN A 318 -19.03 48.73 8.85
C ASN A 318 -18.74 50.19 9.19
#